data_AF-A0A1I2GH18-F1
#
_entry.id   AF-A0A1I2GH18-F1
#
_cell.length_a   1.000
_cell.length_b   1.000
_cell.length_c   1.000
_cell.angle_alpha   90.00
_cell.angle_beta   90.00
_cell.angle_gamma   90.00
#
_symmetry.space_group_name_H-M   'P 1'
#
loop_
_entity.id
_entity.type
_entity.pdbx_description
1 polymer ?
#
loop_
_entity_poly.entity_id
_entity_poly.type
_entity_poly.pdbx_seq_one_letter_code
_entity_poly.pdbx_strand_id
1 'polypeptide(L)'
;MTNQHNLEPKPRWILSVRDLPSERGSARYRVTRHGGETAEVILDKRKRQVVDALIAGELFCASTVRIGDIVFRLKEENSLHAETKALSNGRKYYTLQGKVQYLGPIQKEGAC
;
A
#
# COMPACT_ATOMS: atom_id res chain seq x y z
N MET A 1 37.62 -0.05 2.36
CA MET A 1 36.65 1.05 2.18
C MET A 1 35.49 0.50 1.38
N THR A 2 34.44 0.02 2.04
CA THR A 2 33.27 -0.56 1.38
C THR A 2 32.39 0.59 0.91
N ASN A 3 32.42 0.91 -0.39
CA ASN A 3 31.43 1.79 -0.99
C ASN A 3 30.06 1.12 -0.86
N GLN A 4 29.35 1.40 0.22
CA GLN A 4 27.92 1.15 0.31
C GLN A 4 27.26 2.07 -0.71
N HIS A 5 27.13 1.60 -1.96
CA HIS A 5 26.18 2.17 -2.89
C HIS A 5 24.80 2.00 -2.23
N ASN A 6 24.33 3.06 -1.57
CA ASN A 6 22.94 3.18 -1.17
C ASN A 6 22.12 3.17 -2.46
N LEU A 7 21.70 1.98 -2.89
CA LEU A 7 20.85 1.81 -4.05
C LEU A 7 19.52 2.46 -3.70
N GLU A 8 19.30 3.66 -4.24
CA GLU A 8 18.03 4.35 -4.15
C GLU A 8 16.90 3.37 -4.51
N PRO A 9 15.79 3.40 -3.75
CA PRO A 9 14.69 2.50 -4.03
C PRO A 9 14.22 2.65 -5.49
N LYS A 10 13.77 1.54 -6.08
CA LYS A 10 13.21 1.50 -7.44
C LYS A 10 11.69 1.28 -7.42
N PRO A 11 10.87 2.25 -6.95
CA PRO A 11 9.41 2.11 -6.95
C PRO A 11 8.84 1.87 -8.34
N ARG A 12 7.75 1.09 -8.39
CA ARG A 12 7.01 0.81 -9.61
C ARG A 12 6.12 2.00 -9.98
N TRP A 13 6.09 2.34 -11.27
CA TRP A 13 5.25 3.43 -11.75
C TRP A 13 3.78 3.03 -11.87
N ILE A 14 2.92 3.85 -11.27
CA ILE A 14 1.49 3.87 -11.52
C ILE A 14 1.24 5.10 -12.39
N LEU A 15 0.90 4.87 -13.66
CA LEU A 15 0.56 5.86 -14.69
C LEU A 15 -0.96 5.97 -14.92
N SER A 16 -1.74 5.00 -14.48
CA SER A 16 -3.20 4.96 -14.56
C SER A 16 -3.79 4.01 -13.50
N VAL A 17 -5.11 4.00 -13.38
CA VAL A 17 -5.84 3.03 -12.56
C VAL A 17 -5.55 1.58 -12.99
N ARG A 18 -5.27 1.36 -14.27
CA ARG A 18 -5.06 0.02 -14.85
C ARG A 18 -3.74 -0.61 -14.41
N ASP A 19 -2.83 0.17 -13.85
CA ASP A 19 -1.54 -0.32 -13.34
C ASP A 19 -1.64 -0.87 -11.91
N LEU A 20 -2.82 -0.74 -11.28
CA LEU A 20 -3.12 -1.38 -10.01
C LEU A 20 -3.70 -2.79 -10.26
N PRO A 21 -3.56 -3.71 -9.28
CA PRO A 21 -4.23 -5.01 -9.31
C PRO A 21 -5.72 -4.88 -9.64
N SER A 22 -6.26 -5.78 -10.47
CA SER A 22 -7.66 -5.73 -10.93
C SER A 22 -8.67 -6.08 -9.83
N GLU A 23 -8.24 -6.84 -8.82
CA GLU A 23 -9.09 -7.34 -7.77
C GLU A 23 -9.62 -6.24 -6.84
N ARG A 24 -10.95 -6.20 -6.68
CA ARG A 24 -11.64 -5.17 -5.89
C ARG A 24 -12.54 -5.72 -4.79
N GLY A 25 -12.72 -7.04 -4.70
CA GLY A 25 -13.53 -7.68 -3.66
C GLY A 25 -12.95 -7.43 -2.26
N SER A 26 -13.76 -7.53 -1.22
CA SER A 26 -13.26 -7.35 0.15
C SER A 26 -12.24 -8.42 0.52
N ALA A 27 -11.18 -8.04 1.22
CA ALA A 27 -10.15 -8.94 1.70
C ALA A 27 -9.67 -8.55 3.11
N ARG A 28 -9.17 -9.53 3.85
CA ARG A 28 -8.62 -9.35 5.20
C ARG A 28 -7.11 -9.17 5.12
N TYR A 29 -6.62 -8.25 5.96
CA TYR A 29 -5.20 -7.94 6.10
C TYR A 29 -4.83 -7.90 7.56
N ARG A 30 -3.65 -8.42 7.89
CA ARG A 30 -3.01 -8.20 9.19
C ARG A 30 -2.01 -7.07 9.06
N VAL A 31 -2.15 -6.06 9.90
CA VAL A 31 -1.24 -4.91 9.99
C VAL A 31 -0.49 -5.01 11.31
N THR A 32 0.84 -5.11 11.25
CA THR A 32 1.72 -5.04 12.40
C THR A 32 2.32 -3.64 12.48
N ARG A 33 1.97 -2.90 13.54
CA ARG A 33 2.49 -1.56 13.81
C ARG A 33 3.90 -1.61 14.38
N HIS A 34 4.57 -0.47 14.43
CA HIS A 34 5.94 -0.35 14.95
C HIS A 34 6.09 -0.81 16.41
N GLY A 35 5.02 -0.71 17.22
CA GLY A 35 4.99 -1.21 18.60
C GLY A 35 4.77 -2.71 18.74
N GLY A 36 4.69 -3.47 17.64
CA GLY A 36 4.40 -4.91 17.65
C GLY A 36 2.91 -5.25 17.77
N GLU A 37 2.06 -4.25 18.05
CA GLU A 37 0.61 -4.40 18.00
C GLU A 37 0.16 -4.86 16.62
N THR A 38 -0.71 -5.86 16.60
CA THR A 38 -1.33 -6.35 15.37
C THR A 38 -2.80 -6.02 15.36
N ALA A 39 -3.29 -5.58 14.20
CA ALA A 39 -4.70 -5.34 13.95
C ALA A 39 -5.10 -6.03 12.64
N GLU A 40 -6.31 -6.59 12.62
CA GLU A 40 -6.90 -7.09 11.39
C GLU A 40 -7.84 -6.04 10.80
N VAL A 41 -7.70 -5.79 9.50
CA VAL A 41 -8.51 -4.82 8.77
C VAL A 41 -9.11 -5.44 7.53
N ILE A 42 -10.32 -4.99 7.22
CA ILE A 42 -11.03 -5.38 5.99
C ILE A 42 -10.91 -4.22 5.01
N LEU A 43 -10.34 -4.48 3.84
CA LEU A 43 -10.22 -3.50 2.77
C LEU A 43 -10.99 -3.97 1.55
N ASP A 44 -11.60 -3.03 0.85
CA ASP A 44 -12.33 -3.28 -0.39
C ASP A 44 -11.97 -2.25 -1.46
N LYS A 45 -12.47 -2.49 -2.67
CA LYS A 45 -12.43 -1.54 -3.79
C LYS A 45 -11.01 -1.01 -4.00
N ARG A 46 -10.86 0.31 -4.01
CA ARG A 46 -9.60 1.00 -4.30
C ARG A 46 -8.58 0.83 -3.19
N LYS A 47 -9.02 0.75 -1.92
CA LYS A 47 -8.14 0.57 -0.77
C LYS A 47 -7.39 -0.75 -0.87
N ARG A 48 -8.12 -1.83 -1.18
CA ARG A 48 -7.54 -3.15 -1.48
C ARG A 48 -6.49 -3.05 -2.60
N GLN A 49 -6.87 -2.49 -3.75
CA GLN A 49 -5.96 -2.40 -4.90
C GLN A 49 -4.65 -1.68 -4.58
N VAL A 50 -4.74 -0.59 -3.80
CA VAL A 50 -3.57 0.20 -3.40
C VAL A 50 -2.72 -0.55 -2.38
N VAL A 51 -3.32 -1.24 -1.41
CA VAL A 51 -2.56 -2.04 -0.43
C VAL A 51 -1.92 -3.26 -1.09
N ASP A 52 -2.62 -3.99 -1.94
CA ASP A 52 -2.06 -5.11 -2.70
C ASP A 52 -0.88 -4.64 -3.56
N ALA A 53 -1.01 -3.48 -4.21
CA ALA A 53 0.07 -2.88 -4.98
C ALA A 53 1.29 -2.48 -4.12
N LEU A 54 1.05 -1.95 -2.92
CA LEU A 54 2.10 -1.53 -1.99
C LEU A 54 2.78 -2.70 -1.27
N ILE A 55 2.06 -3.80 -1.02
CA ILE A 55 2.63 -5.06 -0.52
C ILE A 55 3.61 -5.64 -1.54
N ALA A 56 3.27 -5.55 -2.83
CA ALA A 56 4.16 -5.99 -3.91
C ALA A 56 5.40 -5.10 -4.08
N GLY A 57 5.36 -3.86 -3.61
CA GLY A 57 6.49 -2.95 -3.61
C GLY A 57 6.09 -1.47 -3.60
N GLU A 58 7.09 -0.62 -3.45
CA GLU A 58 6.91 0.83 -3.39
C GLU A 58 6.37 1.38 -4.73
N LEU A 59 5.61 2.48 -4.66
CA LEU A 59 4.90 3.02 -5.83
C LEU A 59 5.27 4.47 -6.13
N PHE A 60 5.66 4.74 -7.37
CA PHE A 60 5.60 6.08 -7.96
C PHE A 60 4.22 6.36 -8.53
N CYS A 61 3.80 7.61 -8.47
CA CYS A 61 2.62 8.08 -9.19
C CYS A 61 2.97 9.27 -10.06
N ALA A 62 2.40 9.31 -11.27
CA ALA A 62 2.49 10.48 -12.14
C ALA A 62 1.91 11.75 -11.47
N SER A 63 0.99 11.58 -10.53
CA SER A 63 0.50 12.65 -9.64
C SER A 63 0.19 12.06 -8.27
N THR A 64 0.63 12.75 -7.21
CA THR A 64 0.36 12.37 -5.82
C THR A 64 -1.13 12.35 -5.50
N VAL A 65 -1.95 13.15 -6.20
CA VAL A 65 -3.41 13.19 -6.00
C VAL A 65 -4.07 11.85 -6.34
N ARG A 66 -3.48 11.05 -7.24
CA ARG A 66 -4.14 9.86 -7.78
C ARG A 66 -4.35 8.76 -6.75
N ILE A 67 -3.38 8.51 -5.89
CA ILE A 67 -3.51 7.55 -4.79
C ILE A 67 -3.38 8.21 -3.42
N GLY A 68 -3.06 9.50 -3.36
CA GLY A 68 -2.87 10.24 -2.12
C GLY A 68 -4.10 10.24 -1.21
N ASP A 69 -5.30 10.44 -1.76
CA ASP A 69 -6.56 10.34 -0.98
C ASP A 69 -6.73 8.94 -0.36
N ILE A 70 -6.44 7.89 -1.14
CA ILE A 70 -6.55 6.51 -0.67
C ILE A 70 -5.51 6.19 0.39
N VAL A 71 -4.27 6.62 0.18
CA VAL A 71 -3.17 6.49 1.15
C VAL A 71 -3.53 7.22 2.45
N PHE A 72 -4.10 8.42 2.36
CA PHE A 72 -4.55 9.17 3.52
C PHE A 72 -5.66 8.44 4.28
N ARG A 73 -6.70 7.93 3.58
CA ARG A 73 -7.76 7.15 4.22
C ARG A 73 -7.28 5.83 4.83
N LEU A 74 -6.31 5.17 4.20
CA LEU A 74 -5.70 3.96 4.76
C LEU A 74 -5.00 4.25 6.09
N LYS A 75 -4.35 5.41 6.20
CA LYS A 75 -3.72 5.88 7.43
C LYS A 75 -4.76 6.22 8.51
N GLU A 76 -5.73 7.07 8.20
CA GLU A 76 -6.69 7.59 9.17
C GLU A 76 -7.74 6.53 9.57
N GLU A 77 -8.32 5.82 8.61
CA GLU A 77 -9.46 4.94 8.85
C GLU A 77 -9.05 3.50 9.15
N ASN A 78 -7.90 3.06 8.63
CA ASN A 78 -7.49 1.65 8.70
C ASN A 78 -6.19 1.44 9.49
N SER A 79 -5.66 2.49 10.14
CA SER A 79 -4.41 2.44 10.89
C SER A 79 -3.25 1.83 10.10
N LEU A 80 -3.31 1.95 8.78
CA LEU A 80 -2.37 1.34 7.86
C LEU A 80 -1.33 2.41 7.59
N HIS A 81 -0.12 2.21 8.07
CA HIS A 81 0.93 3.23 8.06
C HIS A 81 1.55 3.41 6.66
N ALA A 82 0.72 3.72 5.67
CA ALA A 82 1.18 4.12 4.36
C ALA A 82 1.81 5.51 4.44
N GLU A 83 3.02 5.66 3.89
CA GLU A 83 3.81 6.88 3.95
C GLU A 83 4.17 7.39 2.57
N THR A 84 4.35 8.71 2.50
CA THR A 84 4.96 9.36 1.35
C THR A 84 6.42 9.67 1.68
N LYS A 85 7.35 9.11 0.92
CA LYS A 85 8.78 9.40 1.01
C LYS A 85 9.23 10.18 -0.23
N ALA A 86 10.37 10.86 -0.13
CA ALA A 86 10.98 11.57 -1.24
C ALA A 86 12.38 11.01 -1.51
N LEU A 87 12.70 10.79 -2.78
CA LEU A 87 14.06 10.52 -3.23
C LEU A 87 14.89 11.81 -3.24
N SER A 88 16.21 11.63 -3.31
CA SER A 88 17.20 12.71 -3.48
C SER A 88 16.92 13.65 -4.66
N ASN A 89 16.29 13.14 -5.73
CA ASN A 89 15.87 13.94 -6.90
C ASN A 89 14.53 14.67 -6.72
N GLY A 90 13.95 14.67 -5.52
CA GLY A 90 12.69 15.33 -5.20
C GLY A 90 11.42 14.55 -5.59
N ARG A 91 11.54 13.40 -6.26
CA ARG A 91 10.38 12.56 -6.60
C ARG A 91 9.81 11.89 -5.36
N LYS A 92 8.50 11.97 -5.20
CA LYS A 92 7.77 11.33 -4.10
C LYS A 92 7.26 9.95 -4.49
N TYR A 93 7.36 9.01 -3.57
CA TYR A 93 6.85 7.65 -3.72
C TYR A 93 6.12 7.22 -2.46
N TYR A 94 5.29 6.19 -2.60
CA TYR A 94 4.48 5.64 -1.52
C TYR A 94 5.04 4.29 -1.08
N THR A 95 5.07 4.08 0.23
CA THR A 95 5.55 2.84 0.86
C THR A 95 4.66 2.49 2.05
N LEU A 96 4.77 1.26 2.55
CA LEU A 96 4.11 0.81 3.77
C LEU A 96 5.14 0.77 4.90
N GLN A 97 4.84 1.41 6.02
CA GLN A 97 5.52 1.14 7.27
C GLN A 97 4.90 -0.05 7.99
N GLY A 98 5.75 -0.83 8.66
CA GLY A 98 5.37 -2.04 9.36
C GLY A 98 5.21 -3.23 8.42
N LYS A 99 4.62 -4.31 8.94
CA LYS A 99 4.34 -5.51 8.15
C LYS A 99 2.86 -5.57 7.84
N VAL A 100 2.51 -5.60 6.56
CA VAL A 100 1.13 -5.82 6.12
C VAL A 100 1.10 -7.17 5.42
N GLN A 101 0.25 -8.06 5.92
CA GLN A 101 0.10 -9.41 5.40
C GLN A 101 -1.32 -9.60 4.86
N TYR A 102 -1.42 -10.07 3.63
CA TYR A 102 -2.69 -10.51 3.04
C TYR A 102 -3.12 -11.83 3.70
N LEU A 103 -4.35 -11.86 4.25
CA LEU A 103 -4.90 -13.05 4.92
C LEU A 103 -5.89 -13.82 4.04
N GLY A 104 -6.41 -13.21 2.98
CA GLY A 104 -7.35 -13.86 2.06
C GLY A 104 -8.57 -13.00 1.74
N PRO A 105 -9.33 -13.39 0.70
CA PRO A 105 -10.59 -12.73 0.35
C PRO A 105 -11.67 -13.05 1.38
N ILE A 106 -12.63 -12.14 1.55
CA ILE A 106 -13.86 -12.43 2.29
C ILE A 106 -14.82 -13.07 1.31
N GLN A 107 -15.07 -14.37 1.48
CA GLN A 107 -16.18 -15.02 0.79
C GLN A 107 -17.47 -14.41 1.33
N LYS A 108 -18.35 -13.93 0.44
CA LYS A 108 -19.73 -13.68 0.84
C LYS A 108 -20.33 -15.05 1.14
N GLU A 109 -20.61 -15.33 2.41
CA GLU A 109 -21.56 -16.40 2.73
C GLU A 109 -22.89 -16.11 2.02
N GLY A 110 -23.51 -17.18 1.54
CA GLY A 110 -24.56 -17.23 0.52
C GLY A 110 -25.55 -16.08 0.50
N ALA A 111 -25.76 -15.52 -0.69
CA ALA A 111 -27.09 -15.06 -1.05
C ALA A 111 -27.86 -16.31 -1.51
N CYS A 112 -28.76 -16.79 -0.64
CA CYS A 112 -29.81 -17.73 -1.00
C CYS A 112 -30.72 -17.13 -2.10
#